data_AF-A0A930WC89-F1
#
_entry.id   AF-A0A930WC89-F1
#
_cell.length_a   1.000
_cell.length_b   1.000
_cell.length_c   1.000
_cell.angle_alpha   90.00
_cell.angle_beta   90.00
_cell.angle_gamma   90.00
#
_symmetry.space_group_name_H-M   'P 1'
#
loop_
_entity.id
_entity.type
_entity.pdbx_description
1 polymer ?
#
loop_
_entity_poly.entity_id
_entity_poly.type
_entity_poly.pdbx_seq_one_letter_code
_entity_poly.pdbx_strand_id
1 'polypeptide(L)'
;MKQRHQQLLHLLARQEWIKGRELASCLGVSARTVRSDIEQINREMPHIIQADRQKGYHLVAFQQNRYADPEGLLRAPQDSAERSANLLKQLLFNGEGVSIEAFCEQCFVSAKTFDIDRIRVQQQLEEYDGLELVTKNG
;
A
#
# COMPACT_ATOMS: atom_id res chain seq x y z
N MET A 1 -4.13 -6.50 -15.41
CA MET A 1 -3.75 -7.65 -14.54
C MET A 1 -4.80 -8.76 -14.67
N LYS A 2 -4.43 -10.05 -14.72
CA LYS A 2 -5.36 -11.19 -14.90
C LYS A 2 -5.97 -11.65 -13.56
N GLN A 3 -7.16 -12.24 -13.57
CA GLN A 3 -7.83 -12.78 -12.36
C GLN A 3 -6.92 -13.74 -11.56
N ARG A 4 -6.16 -14.61 -12.24
CA ARG A 4 -5.22 -15.52 -11.58
C ARG A 4 -4.06 -14.80 -10.89
N HIS A 5 -3.60 -13.67 -11.40
CA HIS A 5 -2.54 -12.88 -10.75
C HIS A 5 -3.06 -12.29 -9.43
N GLN A 6 -4.31 -11.83 -9.41
CA GLN A 6 -4.95 -11.34 -8.18
C GLN A 6 -5.08 -12.46 -7.14
N GLN A 7 -5.48 -13.66 -7.55
CA GLN A 7 -5.54 -14.84 -6.67
C GLN A 7 -4.16 -15.21 -6.13
N LEU A 8 -3.12 -15.18 -6.96
CA LEU A 8 -1.74 -15.44 -6.55
C LEU A 8 -1.27 -14.42 -5.51
N LEU A 9 -1.50 -13.13 -5.75
CA LEU A 9 -1.16 -12.06 -4.81
C LEU A 9 -1.92 -12.20 -3.48
N HIS A 10 -3.21 -12.55 -3.53
CA HIS A 10 -4.01 -12.79 -2.33
C HIS A 10 -3.50 -13.97 -1.51
N LEU A 11 -3.05 -15.06 -2.15
CA LEU A 11 -2.42 -16.18 -1.45
C LEU A 11 -1.13 -15.73 -0.75
N LEU A 12 -0.26 -15.01 -1.46
CA LEU A 12 1.00 -14.52 -0.90
C LEU A 12 0.81 -13.48 0.22
N ALA A 13 -0.27 -12.70 0.21
CA ALA A 13 -0.55 -11.71 1.26
C ALA A 13 -0.89 -12.35 2.62
N ARG A 14 -1.22 -13.64 2.66
CA ARG A 14 -1.69 -14.35 3.86
C ARG A 14 -0.59 -15.08 4.62
N GLN A 15 0.63 -15.14 4.07
CA GLN A 15 1.74 -15.88 4.66
C GLN A 15 3.07 -15.18 4.37
N GLU A 16 4.06 -15.35 5.24
CA GLU A 16 5.38 -14.80 4.98
C GLU A 16 6.06 -15.49 3.78
N TRP A 17 6.04 -16.82 3.67
CA TRP A 17 6.64 -17.51 2.53
C TRP A 17 5.76 -18.67 2.08
N ILE A 18 5.58 -18.84 0.76
CA ILE A 18 4.80 -19.94 0.19
C ILE A 18 5.59 -20.65 -0.91
N LYS A 19 5.59 -21.98 -0.89
CA LYS A 19 6.28 -22.76 -1.94
C LYS A 19 5.55 -22.65 -3.27
N GLY A 20 6.32 -22.60 -4.36
CA GLY A 20 5.75 -22.62 -5.72
C GLY A 20 4.83 -23.82 -6.00
N ARG A 21 5.10 -24.98 -5.39
CA ARG A 21 4.24 -26.17 -5.49
C ARG A 21 2.89 -26.01 -4.77
N GLU A 22 2.88 -25.28 -3.65
CA GLU A 22 1.66 -25.02 -2.88
C GLU A 22 0.81 -23.98 -3.61
N LEU A 23 1.43 -22.91 -4.12
CA LEU A 23 0.75 -21.96 -5.03
C LEU A 23 0.16 -22.68 -6.25
N ALA A 24 0.92 -23.59 -6.86
CA ALA A 24 0.47 -24.38 -8.00
C ALA A 24 -0.76 -25.23 -7.65
N SER A 25 -0.75 -25.89 -6.49
CA SER A 25 -1.87 -26.68 -5.98
C SER A 25 -3.10 -25.82 -5.72
N CYS A 26 -2.95 -24.67 -5.06
CA CYS A 26 -4.05 -23.76 -4.74
C CYS A 26 -4.67 -23.11 -6.00
N LEU A 27 -3.86 -22.85 -7.02
CA LEU A 27 -4.29 -22.19 -8.26
C LEU A 27 -4.70 -23.19 -9.35
N GLY A 28 -4.54 -24.50 -9.14
CA GLY A 28 -4.85 -25.53 -10.13
C GLY A 28 -3.97 -25.47 -11.39
N VAL A 29 -2.71 -25.05 -11.26
CA VAL A 29 -1.78 -24.89 -12.39
C VAL A 29 -0.44 -25.60 -12.13
N SER A 30 0.43 -25.61 -13.12
CA SER A 30 1.79 -26.15 -12.95
C SER A 30 2.70 -25.16 -12.21
N ALA A 31 3.75 -25.67 -11.54
CA ALA A 31 4.79 -24.82 -10.98
C ALA A 31 5.52 -23.96 -12.04
N ARG A 32 5.56 -24.40 -13.31
CA ARG A 32 6.05 -23.60 -14.44
C ARG A 32 5.15 -22.39 -14.70
N THR A 33 3.83 -22.57 -14.61
CA THR A 33 2.84 -21.50 -14.77
C THR A 33 2.96 -20.49 -13.64
N VAL A 34 3.12 -20.94 -12.38
CA VAL A 34 3.36 -20.03 -11.24
C VAL A 34 4.58 -19.16 -11.46
N ARG A 35 5.71 -19.74 -11.92
CA ARG A 35 6.93 -18.96 -12.24
C ARG A 35 6.67 -17.91 -13.31
N SER A 36 6.01 -18.30 -14.40
CA SER A 36 5.69 -17.39 -15.51
C SER A 36 4.74 -16.27 -15.07
N ASP A 37 3.75 -16.56 -14.23
CA ASP A 37 2.82 -15.55 -13.70
C ASP A 37 3.58 -14.58 -12.78
N ILE A 38 4.47 -15.07 -11.92
CA ILE A 38 5.32 -14.23 -11.04
C ILE A 38 6.28 -13.36 -11.85
N GLU A 39 6.91 -13.90 -12.91
CA GLU A 39 7.76 -13.13 -13.82
C GLU A 39 6.95 -12.04 -14.55
N GLN A 40 5.71 -12.32 -14.93
CA GLN A 40 4.83 -11.31 -15.53
C GLN A 40 4.47 -10.22 -14.51
N ILE A 41 4.08 -10.61 -13.29
CA ILE A 41 3.74 -9.68 -12.21
C ILE A 41 4.94 -8.78 -11.86
N ASN A 42 6.12 -9.35 -11.68
CA ASN A 42 7.34 -8.60 -11.36
C ASN A 42 7.81 -7.69 -12.51
N ARG A 43 7.39 -7.95 -13.76
CA ARG A 43 7.66 -7.06 -14.89
C ARG A 43 6.72 -5.85 -14.90
N GLU A 44 5.46 -6.06 -14.54
CA GLU A 44 4.46 -5.00 -14.42
C GLU A 44 4.68 -4.16 -13.15
N MET A 45 5.12 -4.80 -12.06
CA MET A 45 5.38 -4.19 -10.76
C MET A 45 6.73 -4.70 -10.22
N PRO A 46 7.84 -4.01 -10.53
CA PRO A 46 9.17 -4.41 -10.09
C PRO A 46 9.26 -4.62 -8.58
N HIS A 47 9.95 -5.69 -8.18
CA HIS A 47 10.28 -6.01 -6.79
C HIS A 47 9.10 -6.33 -5.85
N ILE A 48 7.90 -6.59 -6.39
CA ILE A 48 6.72 -6.89 -5.55
C ILE A 48 6.72 -8.32 -5.00
N ILE A 49 7.26 -9.30 -5.72
CA ILE A 49 7.40 -10.68 -5.24
C ILE A 49 8.88 -11.07 -5.19
N GLN A 50 9.36 -11.45 -4.00
CA GLN A 50 10.69 -12.01 -3.81
C GLN A 50 10.65 -13.53 -3.93
N ALA A 51 11.67 -14.10 -4.57
CA ALA A 51 11.91 -15.53 -4.63
C ALA A 51 13.10 -15.91 -3.77
N ASP A 52 12.94 -16.96 -2.97
CA ASP A 52 13.99 -17.64 -2.23
C ASP A 52 13.91 -19.14 -2.53
N ARG A 53 15.07 -19.74 -2.83
CA ARG A 53 15.14 -21.15 -3.26
C ARG A 53 14.65 -22.12 -2.17
N GLN A 54 14.88 -21.80 -0.91
CA GLN A 54 14.55 -22.64 0.24
C GLN A 54 13.25 -22.25 0.92
N LYS A 55 12.77 -21.01 0.80
CA LYS A 55 11.52 -20.57 1.45
C LYS A 55 10.34 -20.52 0.48
N GLY A 56 10.59 -20.20 -0.80
CA GLY A 56 9.57 -20.09 -1.83
C GLY A 56 9.40 -18.64 -2.28
N TYR A 57 8.16 -18.16 -2.34
CA TYR A 57 7.82 -16.82 -2.76
C TYR A 57 7.23 -16.02 -1.60
N HIS A 58 7.58 -14.74 -1.52
CA HIS A 58 7.06 -13.79 -0.55
C HIS A 58 6.56 -12.56 -1.28
N LEU A 59 5.36 -12.10 -0.93
CA LEU A 59 4.91 -10.77 -1.32
C LEU A 59 5.66 -9.76 -0.47
N VAL A 60 6.55 -8.98 -1.09
CA VAL A 60 7.16 -7.84 -0.43
C VAL A 60 6.02 -6.85 -0.22
N ALA A 61 5.49 -6.77 1.01
CA ALA A 61 4.47 -5.79 1.40
C ALA A 61 4.92 -4.45 0.82
N PHE A 62 4.05 -3.75 0.06
CA PHE A 62 4.36 -2.53 -0.70
C PHE A 62 5.38 -1.66 0.04
N GLN A 63 6.67 -1.95 -0.14
CA GLN A 63 7.73 -1.18 0.49
C GLN A 63 7.91 -0.01 -0.45
N GLN A 64 6.94 0.90 -0.45
CA GLN A 64 7.10 2.25 -0.99
C GLN A 64 8.38 2.90 -0.41
N ASN A 65 8.90 2.36 0.71
CA ASN A 65 10.15 2.76 1.32
C ASN A 65 11.46 2.26 0.67
N ARG A 66 11.47 1.36 -0.33
CA ARG A 66 12.76 1.03 -1.01
C ARG A 66 13.23 2.12 -1.98
N TYR A 67 12.34 3.07 -2.31
CA TYR A 67 12.64 4.31 -3.01
C TYR A 67 12.26 5.55 -2.19
N ALA A 68 11.98 5.39 -0.88
CA ALA A 68 11.83 6.56 -0.04
C ALA A 68 13.20 7.19 0.09
N ASP A 69 13.37 8.31 -0.60
CA ASP A 69 14.38 9.30 -0.28
C ASP A 69 14.35 9.51 1.25
N PRO A 70 15.42 9.13 1.99
CA PRO A 70 15.49 9.31 3.42
C PRO A 70 15.30 10.79 3.82
N GLU A 71 15.72 11.73 2.95
CA GLU A 71 15.47 13.16 3.14
C GLU A 71 13.99 13.50 2.91
N GLY A 72 13.36 12.86 1.94
CA GLY A 72 11.92 12.91 1.67
C GLY A 72 11.02 12.41 2.80
N LEU A 73 11.52 11.52 3.66
CA LEU A 73 10.79 11.04 4.86
C LEU A 73 10.86 12.03 6.04
N LEU A 74 11.89 12.87 6.08
CA LEU A 74 12.08 13.88 7.12
C LEU A 74 11.56 15.26 6.72
N ARG A 75 11.33 15.52 5.42
CA ARG A 75 10.78 16.79 4.95
C ARG A 75 9.27 16.86 5.19
N ALA A 76 8.82 18.02 5.65
CA ALA A 76 7.40 18.34 5.67
C ALA A 76 6.84 18.25 4.23
N PRO A 77 5.61 17.74 4.04
CA PRO A 77 4.98 17.71 2.73
C PRO A 77 4.86 19.14 2.14
N GLN A 78 5.29 19.32 0.90
CA GLN A 78 5.45 20.65 0.29
C GLN A 78 4.20 21.12 -0.47
N ASP A 79 3.37 20.18 -0.96
CA ASP A 79 2.16 20.50 -1.71
C ASP A 79 0.93 19.72 -1.19
N SER A 80 -0.23 20.03 -1.78
CA SER A 80 -1.53 19.42 -1.40
C SER A 80 -1.55 17.91 -1.65
N ALA A 81 -0.93 17.43 -2.73
CA ALA A 81 -0.90 16.01 -3.04
C ALA A 81 -0.02 15.25 -2.03
N GLU A 82 1.15 15.80 -1.69
CA GLU A 82 2.03 15.23 -0.66
C GLU A 82 1.35 15.23 0.71
N ARG A 83 0.66 16.32 1.10
CA ARG A 83 -0.11 16.36 2.37
C ARG A 83 -1.24 15.35 2.40
N SER A 84 -2.01 15.23 1.32
CA SER A 84 -3.10 14.24 1.22
C SER A 84 -2.56 12.80 1.35
N ALA A 85 -1.45 12.50 0.67
CA ALA A 85 -0.79 11.21 0.79
C ALA A 85 -0.22 10.95 2.19
N ASN A 86 0.31 11.99 2.85
CA ASN A 86 0.79 11.89 4.22
C ASN A 86 -0.36 11.62 5.20
N LEU A 87 -1.48 12.33 5.07
CA LEU A 87 -2.68 12.13 5.89
C LEU A 87 -3.20 10.69 5.76
N LEU A 88 -3.31 10.18 4.54
CA LEU A 88 -3.75 8.80 4.30
C LEU A 88 -2.78 7.77 4.91
N LYS A 89 -1.47 7.99 4.81
CA LYS A 89 -0.46 7.13 5.45
C LYS A 89 -0.62 7.13 6.98
N GLN A 90 -0.77 8.30 7.60
CA GLN A 90 -0.94 8.39 9.04
C GLN A 90 -2.23 7.67 9.49
N LEU A 91 -3.35 7.86 8.80
CA LEU A 91 -4.62 7.17 9.09
C LEU A 91 -4.52 5.65 8.92
N LEU A 92 -3.76 5.18 7.93
CA LEU A 92 -3.59 3.74 7.67
C LEU A 92 -2.78 3.04 8.78
N PHE A 93 -1.75 3.72 9.31
CA PHE A 93 -0.84 3.14 10.30
C PHE A 93 -1.18 3.53 11.75
N ASN A 94 -2.03 4.53 11.96
CA ASN A 94 -2.51 4.93 13.28
C ASN A 94 -4.00 4.62 13.47
N GLY A 95 -4.30 3.54 14.20
CA GLY A 95 -5.67 3.12 14.48
C GLY A 95 -6.49 4.09 15.36
N GLU A 96 -5.84 5.06 16.01
CA GLU A 96 -6.50 6.06 16.83
C GLU A 96 -6.97 7.30 16.04
N GLY A 97 -6.53 7.45 14.79
CA GLY A 97 -6.81 8.61 13.94
C GLY A 97 -5.67 9.62 13.90
N VAL A 98 -5.96 10.84 13.45
CA VAL A 98 -4.97 11.93 13.29
C VAL A 98 -5.55 13.21 13.90
N SER A 99 -4.81 13.85 14.82
CA SER A 99 -5.18 15.18 15.32
C SER A 99 -5.01 16.22 14.20
N ILE A 100 -6.05 17.01 13.99
CA ILE A 100 -6.08 18.05 12.97
C ILE A 100 -5.04 19.12 13.30
N GLU A 101 -4.95 19.51 14.58
CA GLU A 101 -4.03 20.51 15.09
C GLU A 101 -2.58 20.05 14.88
N ALA A 102 -2.24 18.84 15.33
CA ALA A 102 -0.89 18.29 15.19
C ALA A 102 -0.48 18.13 13.72
N PHE A 103 -1.42 17.72 12.85
CA PHE A 103 -1.16 17.61 11.42
C PHE A 103 -0.92 18.98 10.77
N CYS A 104 -1.71 19.99 11.15
CA CYS A 104 -1.53 21.36 10.69
C CYS A 104 -0.17 21.92 11.11
N GLU A 105 0.25 21.69 12.36
CA GLU A 105 1.57 22.06 12.86
C GLU A 105 2.70 21.35 12.10
N GLN A 106 2.60 20.03 11.93
CA GLN A 106 3.58 19.23 11.20
C GLN A 106 3.76 19.69 9.75
N CYS A 107 2.67 20.06 9.08
CA CYS A 107 2.68 20.47 7.68
C CYS A 107 2.82 21.99 7.47
N PHE A 108 2.87 22.78 8.55
CA PHE A 108 2.88 24.24 8.52
C PHE A 108 1.74 24.85 7.70
N VAL A 109 0.51 24.36 7.91
CA VAL A 109 -0.69 24.81 7.18
C VAL A 109 -1.81 25.23 8.11
N SER A 110 -2.76 26.01 7.56
CA SER A 110 -3.98 26.38 8.28
C SER A 110 -5.00 25.24 8.31
N ALA A 111 -5.93 25.28 9.26
CA ALA A 111 -7.08 24.36 9.30
C ALA A 111 -7.90 24.40 8.00
N LYS A 112 -8.03 25.57 7.36
CA LYS A 112 -8.70 25.70 6.06
C LYS A 112 -7.96 24.97 4.94
N THR A 113 -6.63 25.02 4.94
CA THR A 113 -5.81 24.28 3.97
C THR A 113 -5.95 22.77 4.23
N PHE A 114 -5.93 22.36 5.49
CA PHE A 114 -6.18 20.98 5.88
C PHE A 114 -7.56 20.49 5.41
N ASP A 115 -8.62 21.30 5.54
CA ASP A 115 -9.96 20.93 5.05
C ASP A 115 -9.95 20.59 3.56
N ILE A 116 -9.21 21.35 2.75
CA ILE A 116 -9.07 21.10 1.30
C ILE A 116 -8.36 19.75 1.07
N ASP A 117 -7.26 19.50 1.78
CA ASP A 117 -6.51 18.24 1.65
C ASP A 117 -7.34 17.04 2.17
N ARG A 118 -8.13 17.22 3.24
CA ARG A 118 -9.07 16.21 3.75
C ARG A 118 -10.13 15.84 2.73
N ILE A 119 -10.76 16.83 2.08
CA ILE A 119 -11.76 16.60 1.03
C ILE A 119 -11.14 15.82 -0.13
N ARG A 120 -9.89 16.13 -0.49
CA ARG A 120 -9.17 15.39 -1.53
C ARG A 120 -8.94 13.93 -1.14
N VAL A 121 -8.55 13.65 0.10
CA VAL A 121 -8.45 12.27 0.60
C VAL A 121 -9.81 11.57 0.58
N GLN A 122 -10.88 12.26 1.00
CA GLN A 122 -12.23 11.70 0.97
C GLN A 122 -12.65 11.29 -0.44
N GLN A 123 -12.42 12.15 -1.45
CA GLN A 123 -12.68 11.85 -2.86
C GLN A 123 -11.88 10.65 -3.37
N GLN A 124 -10.63 10.47 -2.91
CA GLN A 124 -9.84 9.30 -3.27
C GLN A 124 -10.39 7.99 -2.68
N LEU A 125 -11.02 8.06 -1.50
CA LEU A 125 -11.60 6.90 -0.84
C LEU A 125 -12.94 6.48 -1.44
N GLU A 126 -13.66 7.40 -2.13
CA GLU A 126 -14.92 7.09 -2.82
C GLU A 126 -14.77 6.00 -3.90
N GLU A 127 -13.56 5.74 -4.39
CA GLU A 127 -13.27 4.64 -5.33
C GLU A 127 -13.33 3.24 -4.68
N TYR A 128 -13.40 3.15 -3.36
CA TYR A 128 -13.28 1.91 -2.60
C TYR A 128 -14.49 1.69 -1.69
N ASP A 129 -15.29 0.66 -1.99
CA ASP A 129 -16.43 0.29 -1.16
C ASP A 129 -16.02 -0.05 0.28
N GLY A 130 -16.74 0.55 1.24
CA GLY A 130 -16.54 0.29 2.68
C GLY A 130 -15.45 1.12 3.35
N LEU A 131 -14.82 2.07 2.63
CA LEU A 131 -13.93 3.05 3.23
C LEU A 131 -14.63 4.41 3.38
N GLU A 132 -14.52 5.01 4.57
CA GLU A 132 -15.05 6.34 4.86
C GLU A 132 -14.06 7.10 5.73
N LEU A 133 -13.92 8.39 5.46
CA LEU A 133 -13.15 9.29 6.30
C LEU A 133 -14.08 9.97 7.31
N VAL A 134 -13.87 9.70 8.59
CA VAL A 134 -14.70 10.24 9.68
C VAL A 134 -13.92 11.27 10.50
N THR A 135 -14.58 12.37 10.84
CA THR A 135 -14.08 13.34 11.82
C THR A 135 -14.78 13.09 13.15
N LYS A 136 -14.00 13.03 14.23
CA LYS A 136 -14.53 12.98 15.59
C LYS A 136 -14.15 14.28 16.28
N ASN A 137 -15.15 15.01 16.75
CA ASN A 137 -14.88 16.09 17.70
C ASN A 137 -14.59 15.42 19.04
N GLY A 138 -13.43 15.72 19.61
CA GLY A 138 -13.05 15.28 20.96
C GLY A 138 -13.98 15.84 22.03
#